data_AF-A0A4Q7VB60-F1
#
_entry.id   AF-A0A4Q7VB60-F1
#
_cell.length_a   1.000
_cell.length_b   1.000
_cell.length_c   1.000
_cell.angle_alpha   90.00
_cell.angle_beta   90.00
_cell.angle_gamma   90.00
#
_symmetry.space_group_name_H-M   'P 1'
#
loop_
_entity.id
_entity.type
_entity.pdbx_description
1 polymer ?
#
loop_
_entity_poly.entity_id
_entity_poly.type
_entity_poly.pdbx_seq_one_letter_code
_entity_poly.pdbx_strand_id
1 'polypeptide(L)'
;MRITQGTFSFLPDLTNEQITKQLQYCLDNGWAVGIEYTDDPHPRNTFWEMFGNPMFDLRDAAGILQEIEQARNTFPNHYIRVTAFDSTHTVESVVMSFIVNRPAHEPGFRLVRQEIDGRRMRYTIESYAVTAAAEGSRY
;
A
#
# COMPACT_ATOMS: atom_id res chain seq x y z
N MET A 1 -13.60 8.69 -3.72
CA MET A 1 -13.81 7.23 -3.62
C MET A 1 -12.91 6.66 -2.52
N ARG A 2 -12.90 5.34 -2.28
CA ARG A 2 -11.97 4.69 -1.34
C ARG A 2 -11.19 3.61 -2.10
N ILE A 3 -9.86 3.69 -2.13
CA ILE A 3 -9.03 2.60 -2.66
C ILE A 3 -9.20 1.38 -1.77
N THR A 4 -9.55 0.26 -2.39
CA THR A 4 -9.81 -1.03 -1.75
C THR A 4 -8.69 -2.05 -1.95
N GLN A 5 -7.51 -1.61 -2.38
CA GLN A 5 -6.30 -2.43 -2.32
C GLN A 5 -5.95 -2.77 -0.86
N GLY A 6 -5.23 -3.87 -0.65
CA GLY A 6 -4.87 -4.37 0.68
C GLY A 6 -6.03 -5.10 1.38
N THR A 7 -5.67 -6.09 2.20
CA THR A 7 -6.57 -7.12 2.74
C THR A 7 -7.77 -6.57 3.53
N PHE A 8 -7.62 -5.41 4.18
CA PHE A 8 -8.62 -4.89 5.15
C PHE A 8 -9.34 -3.62 4.70
N SER A 9 -9.23 -3.17 3.45
CA SER A 9 -9.73 -1.85 3.04
C SER A 9 -11.27 -1.71 2.97
N PHE A 10 -12.02 -2.79 3.15
CA PHE A 10 -13.47 -2.76 3.36
C PHE A 10 -13.89 -2.53 4.82
N LEU A 11 -12.96 -2.69 5.75
CA LEU A 11 -13.14 -2.28 7.14
C LEU A 11 -12.84 -0.77 7.28
N PRO A 12 -13.25 -0.14 8.40
CA PRO A 12 -12.73 1.16 8.80
C PRO A 12 -11.19 1.16 8.82
N ASP A 13 -10.59 2.34 8.72
CA ASP A 13 -9.14 2.46 8.83
C ASP A 13 -8.65 1.95 10.18
N LEU A 14 -7.60 1.12 10.14
CA LEU A 14 -7.12 0.41 11.31
C LEU A 14 -6.50 1.40 12.31
N THR A 15 -6.86 1.26 13.58
CA THR A 15 -6.21 1.99 14.67
C THR A 15 -4.80 1.44 14.90
N ASN A 16 -3.95 2.19 15.59
CA ASN A 16 -2.60 1.74 15.93
C ASN A 16 -2.63 0.43 16.74
N GLU A 17 -3.59 0.26 17.66
CA GLU A 17 -3.75 -0.98 18.42
C GLU A 17 -4.10 -2.17 17.51
N GLN A 18 -4.91 -1.95 16.47
CA GLN A 18 -5.27 -2.98 15.50
C GLN A 18 -4.10 -3.32 14.59
N ILE A 19 -3.35 -2.32 14.12
CA ILE A 19 -2.13 -2.49 13.32
C ILE A 19 -1.11 -3.29 14.11
N THR A 20 -0.82 -2.91 15.36
CA THR A 20 0.12 -3.62 16.24
C THR A 20 -0.23 -5.10 16.40
N LYS A 21 -1.52 -5.45 16.49
CA LYS A 21 -1.95 -6.85 16.53
C LYS A 21 -1.66 -7.60 15.23
N GLN A 22 -1.84 -6.96 14.07
CA GLN A 22 -1.48 -7.58 12.79
C GLN A 22 0.04 -7.73 12.63
N LEU A 23 0.81 -6.74 13.11
CA LEU A 23 2.27 -6.80 13.14
C LEU A 23 2.78 -7.93 14.03
N GLN A 24 2.23 -8.06 15.24
CA GLN A 24 2.57 -9.15 16.15
C GLN A 24 2.27 -10.50 15.51
N TYR A 25 1.12 -10.64 14.85
CA TYR A 25 0.80 -11.86 14.11
C TYR A 25 1.84 -12.17 13.02
N CYS A 26 2.35 -11.19 12.28
CA CYS A 26 3.43 -11.41 11.31
C CYS A 26 4.70 -11.95 11.99
N LEU A 27 5.09 -11.30 13.09
CA LEU A 27 6.30 -11.64 13.84
C LEU A 27 6.22 -13.03 14.48
N ASP A 28 5.05 -13.41 14.99
CA ASP A 28 4.79 -14.73 15.57
C ASP A 28 4.90 -15.84 14.51
N ASN A 29 4.59 -15.53 13.24
CA ASN A 29 4.80 -16.43 12.10
C ASN A 29 6.24 -16.39 11.55
N GLY A 30 7.11 -15.53 12.09
CA GLY A 30 8.49 -15.38 11.63
C GLY A 30 8.64 -14.65 10.29
N TRP A 31 7.64 -13.88 9.88
CA TRP A 31 7.68 -13.13 8.63
C TRP A 31 8.40 -11.79 8.79
N ALA A 32 9.18 -11.41 7.78
CA ALA A 32 9.80 -10.10 7.72
C ALA A 32 8.77 -9.04 7.31
N VAL A 33 8.77 -7.89 7.96
CA VAL A 33 7.80 -6.81 7.67
C VAL A 33 8.49 -5.69 6.90
N GLY A 34 7.85 -5.19 5.84
CA GLY A 34 8.24 -4.01 5.08
C GLY A 34 7.18 -2.91 5.16
N ILE A 35 7.62 -1.67 4.94
CA ILE A 35 6.76 -0.49 4.85
C ILE A 35 7.04 0.15 3.50
N GLU A 36 5.97 0.44 2.76
CA GLU A 36 6.05 1.00 1.42
C GLU A 36 5.03 2.13 1.26
N TYR A 37 5.33 3.11 0.41
CA TYR A 37 4.47 4.27 0.18
C TYR A 37 4.32 4.62 -1.30
N THR A 38 3.21 5.25 -1.66
CA THR A 38 2.98 5.80 -3.00
C THR A 38 1.89 6.86 -3.00
N ASP A 39 1.94 7.75 -3.98
CA ASP A 39 0.84 8.62 -4.38
C ASP A 39 0.30 8.27 -5.79
N ASP A 40 0.71 7.14 -6.37
CA ASP A 40 0.06 6.54 -7.54
C ASP A 40 -0.79 5.32 -7.11
N PRO A 41 -2.12 5.46 -6.98
CA PRO A 41 -2.99 4.37 -6.55
C PRO A 41 -3.33 3.38 -7.68
N HIS A 42 -2.72 3.49 -8.87
CA HIS A 42 -3.08 2.65 -10.02
C HIS A 42 -3.01 1.15 -9.68
N PRO A 43 -4.00 0.32 -10.08
CA PRO A 43 -4.06 -1.10 -9.69
C PRO A 43 -2.92 -1.97 -10.23
N ARG A 44 -2.12 -1.43 -11.15
CA ARG A 44 -0.91 -2.10 -11.68
C ARG A 44 0.39 -1.48 -11.19
N ASN A 45 0.33 -0.47 -10.33
CA ASN A 45 1.50 0.05 -9.63
C ASN A 45 1.94 -0.97 -8.57
N THR A 46 2.83 -1.88 -8.97
CA THR A 46 3.24 -3.05 -8.16
C THR A 46 4.32 -2.66 -7.16
N PHE A 47 5.29 -1.86 -7.60
CA PHE A 47 6.43 -1.41 -6.81
C PHE A 47 6.14 -0.04 -6.24
N TRP A 48 5.76 -0.04 -4.96
CA TRP A 48 5.69 1.19 -4.17
C TRP A 48 7.09 1.51 -3.64
N GLU A 49 7.30 2.76 -3.27
CA GLU A 49 8.59 3.20 -2.76
C GLU A 49 8.86 2.59 -1.38
N MET A 50 10.06 2.06 -1.19
CA MET A 50 10.45 1.43 0.07
C MET A 50 10.75 2.48 1.14
N PHE A 51 10.13 2.37 2.31
CA PHE A 51 10.50 3.15 3.48
C PHE A 51 11.55 2.38 4.29
N GLY A 52 12.81 2.53 3.90
CA GLY A 52 13.93 1.76 4.48
C GLY A 52 13.94 0.30 4.02
N ASN A 53 14.67 -0.54 4.74
CA ASN A 53 14.76 -1.98 4.45
C ASN A 53 13.68 -2.76 5.22
N PRO A 54 13.21 -3.92 4.71
CA PRO A 54 12.39 -4.82 5.50
C PRO A 54 13.08 -5.19 6.82
N MET A 55 12.31 -5.24 7.89
CA MET A 55 12.79 -5.46 9.26
C MET A 55 12.95 -6.96 9.53
N PHE A 56 13.99 -7.57 8.95
CA PHE A 56 14.23 -9.02 8.99
C PHE A 56 14.46 -9.58 10.40
N ASP A 57 15.23 -8.86 11.23
CA ASP A 57 15.65 -9.33 12.56
C ASP A 57 14.85 -8.70 13.72
N LEU A 58 13.95 -7.76 13.42
CA LEU A 58 13.18 -7.06 14.44
C LEU A 58 12.08 -8.00 14.98
N ARG A 59 12.05 -8.17 16.32
CA ARG A 59 11.09 -9.04 17.01
C ARG A 59 10.07 -8.29 17.86
N ASP A 60 10.03 -6.96 17.75
CA ASP A 60 9.14 -6.10 18.51
C ASP A 60 8.20 -5.33 17.59
N ALA A 61 6.90 -5.56 17.74
CA ALA A 61 5.86 -4.89 16.97
C ALA A 61 5.82 -3.37 17.24
N ALA A 62 6.22 -2.92 18.45
CA ALA A 62 6.27 -1.50 18.77
C ALA A 62 7.33 -0.76 17.96
N GLY A 63 8.50 -1.38 17.75
CA GLY A 63 9.54 -0.85 16.86
C GLY A 63 9.06 -0.68 15.42
N ILE A 64 8.31 -1.66 14.89
CA ILE A 64 7.73 -1.55 13.54
C ILE A 64 6.68 -0.43 13.48
N LEU A 65 5.82 -0.32 14.50
CA LEU A 65 4.82 0.74 14.57
C LEU A 65 5.49 2.13 14.59
N GLN A 66 6.62 2.27 15.28
CA GLN A 66 7.38 3.52 15.30
C GLN A 66 7.88 3.92 13.90
N GLU A 67 8.32 2.96 13.08
CA GLU A 67 8.70 3.22 11.68
C GLU A 67 7.49 3.60 10.82
N ILE A 68 6.31 3.00 11.06
CA ILE A 68 5.06 3.40 10.40
C ILE A 68 4.71 4.86 10.74
N GLU A 69 4.83 5.26 12.00
CA GLU A 69 4.59 6.64 12.43
C GLU A 69 5.60 7.62 11.80
N GLN A 70 6.87 7.23 11.68
CA GLN A 70 7.87 8.02 10.95
C GLN A 70 7.48 8.19 9.48
N ALA A 71 7.09 7.11 8.81
CA ALA A 71 6.62 7.15 7.42
C ALA A 71 5.39 8.05 7.25
N ARG A 72 4.41 8.00 8.17
CA ARG A 72 3.24 8.89 8.19
C ARG A 72 3.62 10.36 8.35
N ASN A 73 4.59 10.65 9.22
CA ASN A 73 5.06 12.01 9.44
C ASN A 73 5.83 12.56 8.23
N THR A 74 6.60 11.72 7.53
CA THR A 74 7.33 12.12 6.31
C THR A 74 6.41 12.24 5.10
N PHE A 75 5.43 11.33 4.96
CA PHE A 75 4.57 11.23 3.78
C PHE A 75 3.06 11.25 4.16
N PRO A 76 2.56 12.33 4.77
CA PRO A 76 1.21 12.38 5.33
C PRO A 76 0.10 12.19 4.29
N ASN A 77 0.33 12.69 3.08
CA ASN A 77 -0.63 12.64 1.97
C ASN A 77 -0.42 11.43 1.03
N HIS A 78 0.34 10.41 1.43
CA HIS A 78 0.58 9.21 0.60
C HIS A 78 -0.22 8.01 1.10
N TYR A 79 -0.48 7.05 0.21
CA TYR A 79 -0.80 5.71 0.66
C TYR A 79 0.43 5.10 1.29
N ILE A 80 0.27 4.49 2.45
CA ILE A 80 1.32 3.70 3.10
C ILE A 80 0.74 2.31 3.33
N ARG A 81 1.48 1.27 2.96
CA ARG A 81 1.11 -0.13 3.21
C ARG A 81 2.19 -0.85 3.99
N VAL A 82 1.74 -1.82 4.77
CA VAL A 82 2.58 -2.83 5.39
C VAL A 82 2.56 -4.07 4.50
N THR A 83 3.73 -4.66 4.27
CA THR A 83 3.91 -5.94 3.57
C THR A 83 4.59 -6.93 4.50
N ALA A 84 4.12 -8.17 4.56
CA ALA A 84 4.76 -9.25 5.31
C ALA A 84 5.27 -10.32 4.34
N PHE A 85 6.55 -10.65 4.44
CA PHE A 85 7.27 -11.56 3.55
C PHE A 85 7.61 -12.85 4.28
N ASP A 86 7.28 -13.97 3.65
CA ASP A 86 7.67 -15.30 4.11
C ASP A 86 8.77 -15.84 3.21
N SER A 87 9.94 -16.07 3.79
CA SER A 87 11.12 -16.60 3.10
C SER A 87 11.23 -18.12 3.15
N THR A 88 10.25 -18.82 3.71
CA THR A 88 10.21 -20.29 3.67
C THR A 88 10.12 -20.77 2.23
N HIS A 89 10.88 -21.84 1.93
CA HIS A 89 10.85 -22.47 0.62
C HIS A 89 9.42 -22.80 0.21
N THR A 90 9.12 -22.61 -1.07
CA THR A 90 7.78 -22.73 -1.70
C THR A 90 6.81 -21.59 -1.44
N VAL A 91 7.12 -20.66 -0.52
CA VAL A 91 6.35 -19.41 -0.36
C VAL A 91 7.10 -18.24 -1.00
N GLU A 92 8.29 -17.90 -0.48
CA GLU A 92 9.23 -16.90 -1.04
C GLU A 92 8.55 -15.62 -1.58
N SER A 93 7.55 -15.10 -0.87
CA SER A 93 6.64 -14.07 -1.37
C SER A 93 5.99 -13.26 -0.24
N VAL A 94 5.27 -12.20 -0.62
CA VAL A 94 4.36 -11.48 0.27
C VAL A 94 3.17 -12.37 0.60
N VAL A 95 2.90 -12.54 1.89
CA VAL A 95 1.78 -13.34 2.42
C VAL A 95 0.68 -12.47 3.04
N MET A 96 0.98 -11.22 3.38
CA MET A 96 -0.01 -10.25 3.81
C MET A 96 0.36 -8.83 3.34
N SER A 97 -0.63 -8.06 2.91
CA SER A 97 -0.46 -6.64 2.61
C SER A 97 -1.71 -5.84 2.97
N PHE A 98 -1.56 -4.76 3.74
CA PHE A 98 -2.68 -3.90 4.10
C PHE A 98 -2.28 -2.43 4.23
N ILE A 99 -3.24 -1.54 3.96
CA ILE A 99 -3.03 -0.09 4.00
C ILE A 99 -3.09 0.41 5.44
N VAL A 100 -2.14 1.26 5.82
CA VAL A 100 -2.03 1.91 7.14
C VAL A 100 -2.13 3.43 7.06
N ASN A 101 -2.02 4.04 5.87
CA ASN A 101 -2.31 5.45 5.65
C ASN A 101 -2.96 5.63 4.28
N ARG A 102 -3.86 6.62 4.16
CA ARG A 102 -4.47 7.01 2.89
C ARG A 102 -4.70 8.52 2.85
N PRO A 103 -4.68 9.15 1.67
CA PRO A 103 -5.09 10.54 1.52
C PRO A 103 -6.53 10.76 1.99
N ALA A 104 -6.83 11.95 2.51
CA ALA A 104 -8.17 12.31 3.00
C ALA A 104 -9.22 12.30 1.88
N HIS A 105 -8.82 12.67 0.65
CA HIS A 105 -9.68 12.64 -0.52
C HIS A 105 -9.00 11.92 -1.68
N GLU A 106 -9.59 10.81 -2.12
CA GLU A 106 -9.16 10.09 -3.32
C GLU A 106 -10.13 10.39 -4.49
N PRO A 107 -9.70 11.10 -5.54
CA PRO A 107 -10.55 11.37 -6.70
C PRO A 107 -10.84 10.11 -7.53
N GLY A 108 -9.96 9.10 -7.47
CA GLY A 108 -10.13 7.80 -8.12
C GLY A 108 -9.62 7.79 -9.56
N PHE A 109 -10.36 7.07 -10.41
CA PHE A 109 -9.92 6.79 -11.77
C PHE A 109 -10.98 7.10 -12.80
N ARG A 110 -10.54 7.39 -14.02
CA ARG A 110 -11.37 7.30 -15.23
C ARG A 110 -11.00 6.08 -16.05
N LEU A 111 -12.00 5.51 -16.75
CA LEU A 111 -11.80 4.46 -17.73
C LEU A 111 -11.80 5.06 -19.14
N VAL A 112 -10.63 5.19 -19.74
CA VAL A 112 -10.47 5.61 -21.14
C VAL A 112 -10.86 4.45 -22.05
N ARG A 113 -11.60 4.77 -23.12
CA ARG A 113 -12.10 3.80 -24.10
C ARG A 113 -11.70 4.26 -25.48
N GLN A 114 -10.70 3.60 -26.07
CA GLN A 114 -10.28 3.86 -27.44
C GLN A 114 -10.93 2.84 -28.38
N GLU A 115 -11.72 3.32 -29.34
CA GLU A 115 -12.25 2.50 -30.43
C GLU A 115 -11.10 2.00 -31.30
N ILE A 116 -11.09 0.69 -31.57
CA ILE A 116 -10.18 0.06 -32.52
C ILE A 116 -11.01 -0.69 -33.57
N ASP A 117 -10.46 -1.72 -34.21
CA ASP A 117 -11.17 -2.45 -35.25
C ASP A 117 -12.41 -3.20 -34.74
N GLY A 118 -13.47 -3.16 -35.56
CA GLY A 118 -14.75 -3.78 -35.26
C GLY A 118 -15.47 -3.11 -34.10
N ARG A 119 -15.80 -3.88 -33.06
CA ARG A 119 -16.48 -3.42 -31.83
C ARG A 119 -15.58 -3.51 -30.60
N ARG A 120 -14.27 -3.64 -30.81
CA ARG A 120 -13.30 -3.77 -29.72
C ARG A 120 -12.96 -2.39 -29.15
N MET A 121 -12.70 -2.37 -27.85
CA MET A 121 -12.24 -1.20 -27.11
C MET A 121 -10.90 -1.52 -26.45
N ARG A 122 -9.93 -0.62 -26.58
CA ARG A 122 -8.71 -0.65 -25.77
C ARG A 122 -8.92 0.23 -24.55
N TYR A 123 -8.72 -0.34 -23.37
CA TYR A 123 -8.95 0.33 -22.10
C TYR A 123 -7.64 0.82 -21.48
N THR A 124 -7.71 2.02 -20.90
CA THR A 124 -6.68 2.54 -19.99
C THR A 124 -7.37 3.03 -18.72
N ILE A 125 -6.85 2.61 -17.57
CA ILE A 125 -7.26 3.18 -16.28
C ILE A 125 -6.30 4.33 -16.00
N GLU A 126 -6.85 5.53 -15.76
CA GLU A 126 -6.04 6.69 -15.44
C GLU A 126 -6.43 7.25 -14.08
N SER A 127 -5.45 7.45 -13.21
CA SER A 127 -5.63 8.13 -11.92
C SER A 127 -5.77 9.62 -12.13
N TYR A 128 -6.80 10.22 -11.53
CA TYR A 128 -6.98 11.67 -11.55
C TYR A 128 -5.84 12.39 -10.82
N ALA A 129 -5.38 11.84 -9.69
CA ALA A 129 -4.30 12.43 -8.88
C ALA A 129 -2.98 12.47 -9.66
N VAL A 130 -2.63 11.36 -10.33
CA VAL A 130 -1.39 11.23 -11.13
C VAL A 130 -1.41 12.09 -12.38
N THR A 131 -2.57 12.24 -13.01
CA THR A 131 -2.69 13.07 -14.22
C THR A 131 -2.62 14.57 -13.89
N ALA A 132 -3.05 14.96 -12.68
CA ALA A 132 -3.12 16.36 -12.27
C ALA A 132 -1.77 16.93 -11.81
N ALA A 133 -0.90 16.12 -11.20
CA ALA A 133 0.35 16.60 -10.62
C ALA A 133 1.48 15.55 -10.65
N ALA A 134 2.71 16.06 -10.52
CA ALA A 134 3.90 15.22 -10.34
C ALA A 134 3.89 14.53 -8.96
N GLU A 135 4.69 13.47 -8.86
CA GLU A 135 4.92 12.74 -7.61
C GLU A 135 5.31 13.67 -6.45
N GLY A 136 4.80 13.39 -5.26
CA GLY A 136 4.97 14.19 -4.05
C GLY A 136 4.00 15.38 -3.95
N SER A 137 3.18 15.64 -4.98
CA SER A 137 2.22 16.75 -5.02
C SER A 137 0.83 16.35 -5.53
N ARG A 138 0.51 15.05 -5.53
CA ARG A 138 -0.75 14.51 -6.08
C ARG A 138 -1.97 14.64 -5.15
N TYR A 139 -1.75 14.85 -3.84
CA TYR A 139 -2.78 14.90 -2.80
C TYR A 139 -2.55 16.04 -1.80
#